data_AF-A0A7Y3R7Q8-F1
#
_entry.id   AF-A0A7Y3R7Q8-F1
#
_cell.length_a   1.000
_cell.length_b   1.000
_cell.length_c   1.000
_cell.angle_alpha   90.00
_cell.angle_beta   90.00
_cell.angle_gamma   90.00
#
_symmetry.space_group_name_H-M   'P 1'
#
loop_
_entity.id
_entity.type
_entity.pdbx_description
1 polymer ?
#
loop_
_entity_poly.entity_id
_entity_poly.type
_entity_poly.pdbx_seq_one_letter_code
_entity_poly.pdbx_strand_id
1 'polypeptide(L)'
;MKRIVLFALIAMLSVNAYSQKKKPVAKKPTTTASGLAKVDNLVAEVKKGNFQVTINENGKEKDAMIVKAADAKFAPTNCKLTAFTANGTKLYLLTWTENVQIKTPKKTEDITNVYSVIYEIANKKQVFSNTQITNHITEIVSLGGTAATETQEKIRRDGFEFILNPDGSVTQKSKNQQNKWVYDVAKIEFVAKK
;
A
#
# COMPACT_ATOMS: atom_id res chain seq x y z
N MET A 1 79.10 -16.56 2.20
CA MET A 1 78.47 -15.74 3.26
C MET A 1 77.32 -14.89 2.69
N LYS A 2 76.41 -15.40 1.86
CA LYS A 2 75.09 -16.00 2.18
C LYS A 2 74.21 -15.41 3.30
N ARG A 3 74.59 -14.33 4.00
CA ARG A 3 73.70 -13.70 5.01
C ARG A 3 73.67 -12.16 5.01
N ILE A 4 74.29 -11.52 4.02
CA ILE A 4 74.25 -10.04 3.88
C ILE A 4 73.31 -9.58 2.75
N VAL A 5 72.86 -10.49 1.88
CA VAL A 5 71.97 -10.18 0.74
C VAL A 5 70.51 -10.01 1.17
N LEU A 6 70.12 -10.48 2.37
CA LEU A 6 68.72 -10.48 2.80
C LEU A 6 68.27 -9.17 3.48
N PHE A 7 69.20 -8.32 3.90
CA PHE A 7 68.86 -7.05 4.57
C PHE A 7 68.82 -5.84 3.62
N ALA A 8 69.36 -5.95 2.40
CA ALA A 8 69.28 -4.89 1.39
C ALA A 8 67.99 -4.92 0.55
N LEU A 9 67.22 -6.03 0.61
CA LEU A 9 65.97 -6.18 -0.16
C LEU A 9 64.72 -5.66 0.57
N ILE A 10 64.83 -5.31 1.86
CA ILE A 10 63.70 -4.90 2.71
C ILE A 10 63.59 -3.36 2.80
N ALA A 11 64.59 -2.61 2.33
CA ALA A 11 64.62 -1.14 2.39
C ALA A 11 64.01 -0.42 1.17
N MET A 12 63.46 -1.14 0.18
CA MET A 12 62.90 -0.54 -1.07
C MET A 12 61.37 -0.63 -1.20
N LEU A 13 60.63 -0.92 -0.12
CA LEU A 13 59.17 -1.10 -0.17
C LEU A 13 58.32 0.07 0.36
N SER A 14 58.91 1.24 0.62
CA SER A 14 58.17 2.39 1.17
C SER A 14 58.15 3.60 0.26
N VAL A 15 57.56 3.48 -0.94
CA VAL A 15 56.84 4.58 -1.64
C VAL A 15 56.10 4.01 -2.86
N ASN A 16 54.89 3.52 -2.63
CA ASN A 16 53.87 3.51 -3.69
C ASN A 16 52.69 4.31 -3.16
N ALA A 17 52.68 5.60 -3.50
CA ALA A 17 51.52 6.46 -3.37
C ALA A 17 50.42 5.93 -4.31
N TYR A 18 49.59 5.02 -3.80
CA TYR A 18 48.32 4.74 -4.43
C TYR A 18 47.41 5.94 -4.19
N SER A 19 47.43 6.89 -5.13
CA SER A 19 46.26 7.75 -5.36
C SER A 19 45.14 6.85 -5.86
N GLN A 20 44.40 6.26 -4.91
CA GLN A 20 43.07 5.77 -5.22
C GLN A 20 42.26 7.00 -5.62
N LYS A 21 42.16 7.26 -6.94
CA LYS A 21 41.04 8.04 -7.47
C LYS A 21 39.81 7.47 -6.80
N LYS A 22 39.20 8.25 -5.90
CA LYS A 22 37.92 7.89 -5.30
C LYS A 22 37.06 7.41 -6.46
N LYS A 23 36.68 6.12 -6.46
CA LYS A 23 35.62 5.65 -7.34
C LYS A 23 34.54 6.71 -7.23
N PRO A 24 33.98 7.21 -8.36
CA PRO A 24 32.81 8.05 -8.26
C PRO A 24 31.88 7.29 -7.34
N VAL A 25 31.54 7.89 -6.19
CA VAL A 25 30.53 7.35 -5.29
C VAL A 25 29.41 6.98 -6.23
N ALA A 26 29.13 5.68 -6.33
CA ALA A 26 28.03 5.20 -7.16
C ALA A 26 26.89 6.14 -6.81
N LYS A 27 26.42 6.92 -7.79
CA LYS A 27 25.32 7.85 -7.55
C LYS A 27 24.30 7.00 -6.83
N LYS A 28 24.04 7.33 -5.56
CA LYS A 28 22.99 6.71 -4.77
C LYS A 28 21.82 6.62 -5.73
N PRO A 29 21.31 5.42 -6.07
CA PRO A 29 20.32 5.28 -7.12
C PRO A 29 19.31 6.36 -6.83
N THR A 30 19.17 7.30 -7.77
CA THR A 30 18.22 8.40 -7.64
C THR A 30 16.94 7.68 -7.29
N THR A 31 16.46 7.86 -6.06
CA THR A 31 15.22 7.24 -5.61
C THR A 31 14.16 7.86 -6.50
N THR A 32 13.92 7.25 -7.66
CA THR A 32 12.65 7.31 -8.36
C THR A 32 11.66 7.03 -7.28
N ALA A 33 10.89 8.06 -6.89
CA ALA A 33 9.93 8.01 -5.80
C ALA A 33 9.29 6.63 -5.81
N SER A 34 9.69 5.80 -4.83
CA SER A 34 9.22 4.41 -4.83
C SER A 34 7.75 4.53 -4.48
N GLY A 35 6.89 4.40 -5.49
CA GLY A 35 5.44 4.43 -5.28
C GLY A 35 5.03 3.54 -4.10
N LEU A 36 3.90 3.88 -3.50
CA LEU A 36 3.37 3.29 -2.28
C LEU A 36 3.32 1.76 -2.33
N ALA A 37 3.06 1.18 -3.50
CA ALA A 37 3.20 -0.24 -3.76
C ALA A 37 3.53 -0.49 -5.24
N LYS A 38 4.17 -1.63 -5.54
CA LYS A 38 4.53 -2.03 -6.91
C LYS A 38 4.31 -3.52 -7.12
N VAL A 39 3.86 -3.90 -8.31
CA VAL A 39 3.82 -5.28 -8.78
C VAL A 39 3.88 -5.29 -10.31
N ASP A 40 4.63 -6.22 -10.89
CA ASP A 40 4.86 -6.26 -12.33
C ASP A 40 5.30 -4.88 -12.88
N ASN A 41 4.59 -4.35 -13.86
CA ASN A 41 4.80 -3.03 -14.44
C ASN A 41 3.92 -1.94 -13.81
N LEU A 42 3.19 -2.24 -12.74
CA LEU A 42 2.25 -1.35 -12.08
C LEU A 42 2.86 -0.71 -10.82
N VAL A 43 2.51 0.55 -10.60
CA VAL A 43 2.92 1.32 -9.44
C VAL A 43 1.71 2.05 -8.88
N ALA A 44 1.30 1.74 -7.65
CA ALA A 44 0.35 2.56 -6.90
C ALA A 44 1.10 3.75 -6.30
N GLU A 45 0.72 4.98 -6.65
CA GLU A 45 1.42 6.19 -6.21
C GLU A 45 0.49 7.40 -6.13
N VAL A 46 0.94 8.42 -5.40
CA VAL A 46 0.33 9.75 -5.43
C VAL A 46 1.09 10.61 -6.42
N LYS A 47 0.43 11.05 -7.48
CA LYS A 47 1.05 11.80 -8.57
C LYS A 47 0.07 12.81 -9.14
N LYS A 48 0.53 14.05 -9.37
CA LYS A 48 -0.28 15.15 -9.94
C LYS A 48 -1.63 15.35 -9.22
N GLY A 49 -1.66 15.22 -7.89
CA GLY A 49 -2.88 15.39 -7.09
C GLY A 49 -3.84 14.21 -7.11
N ASN A 50 -3.45 13.06 -7.67
CA ASN A 50 -4.26 11.85 -7.71
C ASN A 50 -3.55 10.70 -7.00
N PHE A 51 -4.31 9.87 -6.30
CA PHE A 51 -3.90 8.51 -6.01
C PHE A 51 -4.27 7.64 -7.22
N GLN A 52 -3.27 7.02 -7.82
CA GLN A 52 -3.41 6.33 -9.11
C GLN A 52 -2.60 5.04 -9.15
N VAL A 53 -2.98 4.14 -10.07
CA VAL A 53 -2.17 2.99 -10.49
C VAL A 53 -1.54 3.34 -11.84
N THR A 54 -0.24 3.65 -11.83
CA THR A 54 0.56 3.94 -13.02
C THR A 54 0.98 2.65 -13.70
N ILE A 55 0.80 2.57 -15.02
CA ILE A 55 1.19 1.46 -15.89
C ILE A 55 2.46 1.87 -16.63
N ASN A 56 3.56 1.13 -16.40
CA ASN A 56 4.82 1.37 -17.07
C ASN A 56 5.04 0.39 -18.23
N GLU A 57 5.73 0.83 -19.27
CA GLU A 57 6.20 -0.02 -20.36
C GLU A 57 7.60 0.41 -20.76
N ASN A 58 8.53 -0.54 -20.86
CA ASN A 58 9.95 -0.27 -21.16
C ASN A 58 10.58 0.80 -20.24
N GLY A 59 10.19 0.80 -18.96
CA GLY A 59 10.69 1.74 -17.95
C GLY A 59 10.15 3.17 -18.05
N LYS A 60 9.15 3.42 -18.91
CA LYS A 60 8.46 4.70 -19.03
C LYS A 60 6.99 4.57 -18.66
N GLU A 61 6.43 5.61 -18.07
CA GLU A 61 4.98 5.71 -17.86
C GLU A 61 4.27 5.67 -19.22
N LYS A 62 3.38 4.71 -19.39
CA LYS A 62 2.53 4.58 -20.58
C LYS A 62 1.14 5.09 -20.30
N ASP A 63 0.60 4.82 -19.11
CA ASP A 63 -0.75 5.19 -18.74
C ASP A 63 -0.95 5.18 -17.22
N ALA A 64 -2.12 5.61 -16.74
CA ALA A 64 -2.52 5.52 -15.35
C ALA A 64 -4.04 5.35 -15.18
N MET A 65 -4.41 4.62 -14.13
CA MET A 65 -5.80 4.52 -13.67
C MET A 65 -5.95 5.34 -12.39
N ILE A 66 -6.77 6.40 -12.44
CA ILE A 66 -7.04 7.23 -11.27
C ILE A 66 -7.95 6.47 -10.30
N VAL A 67 -7.49 6.31 -9.07
CA VAL A 67 -8.27 5.69 -7.97
C VAL A 67 -9.16 6.75 -7.34
N LYS A 68 -8.57 7.88 -6.95
CA LYS A 68 -9.25 9.06 -6.39
C LYS A 68 -8.34 10.28 -6.43
N ALA A 69 -8.93 11.45 -6.25
CA ALA A 69 -8.16 12.66 -5.92
C ALA A 69 -7.45 12.47 -4.57
N ALA A 70 -6.21 12.95 -4.49
CA ALA A 70 -5.38 12.97 -3.30
C ALA A 70 -5.14 14.43 -2.90
N ASP A 71 -5.72 14.83 -1.76
CA ASP A 71 -5.41 16.13 -1.16
C ASP A 71 -4.10 16.09 -0.35
N ALA A 72 -3.71 17.23 0.22
CA ALA A 72 -2.48 17.34 1.01
C ALA A 72 -2.49 16.50 2.31
N LYS A 73 -3.66 16.06 2.78
CA LYS A 73 -3.84 15.23 3.98
C LYS A 73 -3.96 13.74 3.64
N PHE A 74 -4.01 13.39 2.36
CA PHE A 74 -4.05 12.01 1.91
C PHE A 74 -2.74 11.29 2.23
N ALA A 75 -2.74 10.56 3.35
CA ALA A 75 -1.61 9.77 3.84
C ALA A 75 -2.05 8.31 4.03
N PRO A 76 -2.22 7.54 2.93
CA PRO A 76 -2.63 6.16 3.02
C PRO A 76 -1.54 5.33 3.70
N THR A 77 -1.96 4.38 4.52
CA THR A 77 -1.09 3.38 5.16
C THR A 77 -1.43 2.00 4.62
N ASN A 78 -0.55 1.02 4.87
CA ASN A 78 -0.76 -0.37 4.46
C ASN A 78 -1.10 -0.53 2.96
N CYS A 79 -0.56 0.34 2.11
CA CYS A 79 -0.77 0.25 0.67
C CYS A 79 -0.10 -1.02 0.13
N LYS A 80 -0.87 -1.89 -0.51
CA LYS A 80 -0.38 -3.13 -1.13
C LYS A 80 -1.02 -3.29 -2.49
N LEU A 81 -0.23 -3.69 -3.47
CA LEU A 81 -0.67 -4.02 -4.80
C LEU A 81 -0.19 -5.44 -5.12
N THR A 82 -1.13 -6.32 -5.44
CA THR A 82 -0.85 -7.75 -5.62
C THR A 82 -1.50 -8.27 -6.88
N ALA A 83 -0.79 -9.09 -7.65
CA ALA A 83 -1.34 -9.80 -8.79
C ALA A 83 -1.96 -11.12 -8.33
N PHE A 84 -3.06 -11.52 -8.94
CA PHE A 84 -3.68 -12.83 -8.74
C PHE A 84 -4.38 -13.28 -10.01
N THR A 85 -4.83 -14.54 -10.04
CA THR A 85 -5.57 -15.10 -11.18
C THR A 85 -6.97 -15.48 -10.73
N ALA A 86 -7.98 -15.10 -11.50
CA ALA A 86 -9.36 -15.53 -11.32
C ALA A 86 -9.91 -15.97 -12.68
N ASN A 87 -10.42 -17.20 -12.75
CA ASN A 87 -10.99 -17.77 -13.98
C ASN A 87 -10.04 -17.64 -15.20
N GLY A 88 -8.74 -17.87 -14.99
CA GLY A 88 -7.71 -17.75 -16.04
C GLY A 88 -7.28 -16.32 -16.38
N THR A 89 -7.96 -15.29 -15.87
CA THR A 89 -7.60 -13.88 -16.08
C THR A 89 -6.68 -13.37 -14.98
N LYS A 90 -5.59 -12.70 -15.35
CA LYS A 90 -4.70 -12.01 -14.41
C LYS A 90 -5.32 -10.68 -13.98
N LEU A 91 -5.55 -10.52 -12.69
CA LEU A 91 -6.14 -9.34 -12.07
C LEU A 91 -5.21 -8.78 -10.99
N TYR A 92 -5.50 -7.56 -10.54
CA TYR A 92 -4.67 -6.87 -9.56
C TYR A 92 -5.52 -6.31 -8.44
N LEU A 93 -5.18 -6.68 -7.21
CA LEU A 93 -5.81 -6.18 -5.99
C LEU A 93 -4.95 -5.07 -5.40
N LEU A 94 -5.52 -3.87 -5.33
CA LEU A 94 -4.99 -2.73 -4.58
C LEU A 94 -5.73 -2.64 -3.24
N THR A 95 -4.98 -2.63 -2.14
CA THR A 95 -5.52 -2.36 -0.80
C THR A 95 -4.80 -1.19 -0.15
N TRP A 96 -5.51 -0.35 0.58
CA TRP A 96 -4.91 0.70 1.42
C TRP A 96 -5.82 1.05 2.59
N THR A 97 -5.24 1.72 3.59
CA THR A 97 -5.93 2.18 4.79
C THR A 97 -5.89 3.70 4.87
N GLU A 98 -7.05 4.32 5.09
CA GLU A 98 -7.18 5.74 5.41
C GLU A 98 -7.68 5.89 6.85
N ASN A 99 -7.05 6.77 7.62
CA ASN A 99 -7.49 7.11 8.98
C ASN A 99 -8.00 8.54 9.01
N VAL A 100 -9.15 8.75 9.63
CA VAL A 100 -9.77 10.06 9.83
C VAL A 100 -10.06 10.21 11.31
N GLN A 101 -9.64 11.33 11.90
CA GLN A 101 -9.98 11.67 13.27
C GLN A 101 -10.92 12.87 13.29
N ILE A 102 -12.04 12.72 14.00
CA ILE A 102 -12.97 13.81 14.28
C ILE A 102 -12.93 14.05 15.79
N LYS A 103 -12.57 15.27 16.20
CA LYS A 103 -12.43 15.62 17.61
C LYS A 103 -13.25 16.84 17.98
N THR A 104 -14.00 16.71 19.05
CA THR A 104 -14.72 17.77 19.76
C THR A 104 -14.37 17.71 21.24
N PRO A 105 -14.69 18.73 22.05
CA PRO A 105 -14.40 18.69 23.48
C PRO A 105 -15.02 17.51 24.24
N LYS A 106 -16.16 16.98 23.77
CA LYS A 106 -16.89 15.89 24.42
C LYS A 106 -16.78 14.55 23.70
N LYS A 107 -16.19 14.51 22.51
CA LYS A 107 -16.22 13.30 21.67
C LYS A 107 -15.01 13.24 20.74
N THR A 108 -14.38 12.07 20.69
CA THR A 108 -13.38 11.72 19.68
C THR A 108 -13.88 10.53 18.88
N GLU A 109 -13.76 10.58 17.57
CA GLU A 109 -14.03 9.46 16.65
C GLU A 109 -12.79 9.21 15.80
N ASP A 110 -12.19 8.03 15.97
CA ASP A 110 -11.10 7.53 15.14
C ASP A 110 -11.67 6.53 14.13
N ILE A 111 -11.72 6.94 12.87
CA ILE A 111 -12.32 6.19 11.76
C ILE A 111 -11.20 5.60 10.91
N THR A 112 -11.12 4.27 10.86
CA THR A 112 -10.25 3.52 9.96
C THR A 112 -11.06 2.95 8.81
N ASN A 113 -10.72 3.36 7.59
CA ASN A 113 -11.27 2.83 6.35
C ASN A 113 -10.25 1.94 5.67
N VAL A 114 -10.60 0.67 5.43
CA VAL A 114 -9.79 -0.26 4.63
C VAL A 114 -10.47 -0.45 3.28
N TYR A 115 -9.76 -0.08 2.23
CA TYR A 115 -10.23 -0.21 0.85
C TYR A 115 -9.58 -1.42 0.19
N SER A 116 -10.37 -2.15 -0.57
CA SER A 116 -9.91 -3.24 -1.45
C SER A 116 -10.55 -3.05 -2.81
N VAL A 117 -9.73 -2.88 -3.84
CA VAL A 117 -10.19 -2.62 -5.21
C VAL A 117 -9.47 -3.56 -6.16
N ILE A 118 -10.23 -4.20 -7.05
CA ILE A 118 -9.68 -5.12 -8.05
C ILE A 118 -9.77 -4.47 -9.42
N TYR A 119 -8.65 -4.52 -10.14
CA TYR A 119 -8.51 -4.02 -11.49
C TYR A 119 -8.22 -5.14 -12.49
N GLU A 120 -8.85 -5.00 -13.67
CA GLU A 120 -8.47 -5.68 -14.90
C GLU A 120 -7.76 -4.64 -15.77
N ILE A 121 -6.48 -4.87 -16.06
CA ILE A 121 -5.59 -3.83 -16.62
C ILE A 121 -5.72 -3.74 -18.14
N ALA A 122 -6.04 -4.83 -18.85
CA ALA A 122 -6.14 -4.83 -20.30
C ALA A 122 -7.23 -3.85 -20.79
N ASN A 123 -8.36 -3.80 -20.10
CA ASN A 123 -9.47 -2.89 -20.36
C ASN A 123 -9.50 -1.68 -19.41
N LYS A 124 -8.49 -1.55 -18.53
CA LYS A 124 -8.37 -0.46 -17.53
C LYS A 124 -9.63 -0.30 -16.68
N LYS A 125 -10.23 -1.42 -16.29
CA LYS A 125 -11.53 -1.47 -15.62
C LYS A 125 -11.36 -1.79 -14.14
N GLN A 126 -12.03 -1.03 -13.29
CA GLN A 126 -12.31 -1.45 -11.92
C GLN A 126 -13.42 -2.50 -11.95
N VAL A 127 -13.10 -3.73 -11.55
CA VAL A 127 -14.03 -4.87 -11.66
C VAL A 127 -14.67 -5.26 -10.32
N PHE A 128 -14.14 -4.73 -9.21
CA PHE A 128 -14.71 -4.90 -7.87
C PHE A 128 -14.20 -3.82 -6.92
N SER A 129 -15.00 -3.46 -5.91
CA SER A 129 -14.58 -2.61 -4.80
C SER A 129 -15.25 -3.02 -3.49
N ASN A 130 -14.53 -2.78 -2.38
CA ASN A 130 -15.02 -2.98 -1.04
C ASN A 130 -14.40 -1.93 -0.10
N THR A 131 -15.19 -1.42 0.83
CA THR A 131 -14.73 -0.57 1.92
C THR A 131 -15.21 -1.16 3.25
N GLN A 132 -14.27 -1.41 4.16
CA GLN A 132 -14.55 -1.78 5.54
C GLN A 132 -14.25 -0.59 6.44
N ILE A 133 -15.21 -0.23 7.30
CA ILE A 133 -15.07 0.93 8.19
C ILE A 133 -15.08 0.45 9.63
N THR A 134 -14.12 0.91 10.41
CA THR A 134 -14.12 0.79 11.87
C THR A 134 -14.10 2.18 12.47
N ASN A 135 -15.08 2.50 13.31
CA ASN A 135 -15.11 3.74 14.05
C ASN A 135 -14.97 3.45 15.54
N HIS A 136 -13.89 3.92 16.14
CA HIS A 136 -13.66 3.90 17.57
C HIS A 136 -14.06 5.25 18.16
N ILE A 137 -15.09 5.25 18.99
CA ILE A 137 -15.72 6.45 19.55
C ILE A 137 -15.45 6.49 21.05
N THR A 138 -14.89 7.59 21.53
CA THR A 138 -14.76 7.92 22.95
C THR A 138 -15.57 9.18 23.24
N GLU A 139 -16.53 9.11 24.17
CA GLU A 139 -17.46 10.20 24.47
C GLU A 139 -17.55 10.48 25.97
N ILE A 140 -17.60 11.76 26.35
CA ILE A 140 -17.86 12.22 27.70
C ILE A 140 -19.37 12.45 27.86
N VAL A 141 -20.01 11.64 28.69
CA VAL A 141 -21.46 11.66 28.92
C VAL A 141 -21.74 12.20 30.32
N SER A 142 -22.76 13.06 30.45
CA SER A 142 -23.22 13.56 31.75
C SER A 142 -24.14 12.52 32.41
N LEU A 143 -23.93 12.27 33.71
CA LEU A 143 -24.71 11.29 34.47
C LEU A 143 -26.05 11.83 34.99
N GLY A 144 -26.36 13.11 34.72
CA GLY A 144 -27.58 13.78 35.19
C GLY A 144 -27.54 14.15 36.68
N GLY A 145 -28.37 15.12 37.07
CA GLY A 145 -28.58 15.55 38.47
C GLY A 145 -27.40 16.26 39.15
N THR A 146 -26.18 16.15 38.63
CA THR A 146 -24.94 16.75 39.16
C THR A 146 -23.98 17.12 38.02
N ALA A 147 -22.82 17.69 38.35
CA ALA A 147 -21.72 17.94 37.41
C ALA A 147 -20.91 16.67 37.05
N ALA A 148 -21.31 15.50 37.53
CA ALA A 148 -20.61 14.25 37.27
C ALA A 148 -20.71 13.84 35.79
N THR A 149 -19.58 13.36 35.27
CA THR A 149 -19.47 12.82 33.91
C THR A 149 -18.75 11.48 33.94
N GLU A 150 -18.97 10.68 32.90
CA GLU A 150 -18.21 9.47 32.63
C GLU A 150 -17.70 9.47 31.20
N THR A 151 -16.67 8.65 30.93
CA THR A 151 -16.19 8.41 29.58
C THR A 151 -16.70 7.05 29.11
N GLN A 152 -17.39 7.05 27.98
CA GLN A 152 -17.89 5.84 27.33
C GLN A 152 -17.09 5.56 26.06
N GLU A 153 -16.80 4.29 25.81
CA GLU A 153 -16.17 3.84 24.57
C GLU A 153 -17.12 2.94 23.77
N LYS A 154 -17.11 3.12 22.45
CA LYS A 154 -17.93 2.34 21.53
C LYS A 154 -17.17 2.08 20.23
N ILE A 155 -17.17 0.82 19.78
CA ILE A 155 -16.66 0.45 18.47
C ILE A 155 -17.83 0.14 17.55
N ARG A 156 -17.91 0.84 16.42
CA ARG A 156 -18.83 0.52 15.32
C ARG A 156 -18.03 -0.05 14.15
N ARG A 157 -18.58 -1.08 13.50
CA ARG A 157 -18.01 -1.66 12.29
C ARG A 157 -19.08 -1.66 11.21
N ASP A 158 -18.75 -1.07 10.07
CA ASP A 158 -19.64 -0.94 8.92
C ASP A 158 -18.96 -1.52 7.66
N GLY A 159 -19.77 -1.93 6.68
CA GLY A 159 -19.29 -2.60 5.46
C GLY A 159 -18.95 -4.07 5.68
N PHE A 160 -18.11 -4.60 4.79
CA PHE A 160 -17.70 -6.02 4.80
C PHE A 160 -16.19 -6.14 4.89
N GLU A 161 -15.72 -7.11 5.67
CA GLU A 161 -14.35 -7.60 5.57
C GLU A 161 -14.16 -8.26 4.20
N PHE A 162 -13.08 -7.89 3.52
CA PHE A 162 -12.71 -8.43 2.21
C PHE A 162 -11.73 -9.59 2.38
N ILE A 163 -12.02 -10.71 1.74
CA ILE A 163 -11.15 -11.89 1.71
C ILE A 163 -10.98 -12.31 0.24
N LEU A 164 -9.74 -12.28 -0.26
CA LEU A 164 -9.38 -12.90 -1.53
C LEU A 164 -9.05 -14.37 -1.30
N ASN A 165 -9.81 -15.26 -1.92
CA ASN A 165 -9.60 -16.70 -1.81
C ASN A 165 -8.49 -17.16 -2.78
N PRO A 166 -7.84 -18.31 -2.51
CA PRO A 166 -6.79 -18.84 -3.38
C PRO A 166 -7.23 -19.15 -4.82
N ASP A 167 -8.53 -19.41 -5.04
CA ASP A 167 -9.12 -19.64 -6.36
C ASP A 167 -9.42 -18.34 -7.14
N GLY A 168 -9.10 -17.18 -6.56
CA GLY A 168 -9.38 -15.87 -7.13
C GLY A 168 -10.80 -15.36 -6.90
N SER A 169 -11.66 -16.13 -6.21
CA SER A 169 -12.98 -15.66 -5.77
C SER A 169 -12.83 -14.69 -4.60
N VAL A 170 -13.85 -13.84 -4.40
CA VAL A 170 -13.89 -12.88 -3.29
C VAL A 170 -14.98 -13.26 -2.32
N THR A 171 -14.68 -13.19 -1.02
CA THR A 171 -15.66 -13.27 0.04
C THR A 171 -15.74 -11.92 0.76
N GLN A 172 -16.97 -11.43 0.91
CA GLN A 172 -17.29 -10.28 1.76
C GLN A 172 -18.00 -10.80 3.01
N LYS A 173 -17.46 -10.50 4.19
CA LYS A 173 -18.00 -10.99 5.46
C LYS A 173 -18.35 -9.86 6.41
N SER A 174 -19.55 -9.92 6.98
CA SER A 174 -19.95 -9.12 8.13
C SER A 174 -20.41 -10.07 9.25
N LYS A 175 -20.87 -9.51 10.37
CA LYS A 175 -21.36 -10.31 11.50
C LYS A 175 -22.54 -11.21 11.11
N ASN A 176 -23.41 -10.73 10.22
CA ASN A 176 -24.70 -11.36 9.94
C ASN A 176 -24.82 -11.86 8.49
N GLN A 177 -23.85 -11.56 7.62
CA GLN A 177 -23.94 -11.85 6.20
C GLN A 177 -22.58 -12.24 5.63
N GLN A 178 -22.60 -13.19 4.70
CA GLN A 178 -21.44 -13.54 3.90
C GLN A 178 -21.85 -13.60 2.42
N ASN A 179 -21.18 -12.80 1.59
CA ASN A 179 -21.37 -12.80 0.15
C ASN A 179 -20.14 -13.43 -0.52
N LYS A 180 -20.37 -14.22 -1.56
CA LYS A 180 -19.30 -14.81 -2.39
C LYS A 180 -19.42 -14.27 -3.80
N TRP A 181 -18.29 -13.93 -4.40
CA TRP A 181 -18.20 -13.33 -5.73
C TRP A 181 -17.19 -14.09 -6.57
N VAL A 182 -17.51 -14.29 -7.84
CA VAL A 182 -16.63 -14.95 -8.81
C VAL A 182 -16.45 -14.01 -10.00
N TYR A 183 -15.25 -13.98 -10.56
CA TYR A 183 -14.97 -13.19 -11.74
C TYR A 183 -15.61 -13.83 -13.00
N ASP A 184 -16.47 -13.07 -13.66
CA ASP A 184 -17.05 -13.40 -14.96
C ASP A 184 -16.23 -12.72 -16.06
N VAL A 185 -15.54 -13.55 -16.86
CA VAL A 185 -14.65 -13.08 -17.93
C VAL A 185 -15.42 -12.39 -19.06
N ALA A 186 -16.65 -12.85 -19.36
CA ALA A 186 -17.45 -12.28 -20.43
C ALA A 186 -17.99 -10.90 -20.06
N LYS A 187 -18.34 -10.69 -18.79
CA LYS A 187 -18.84 -9.40 -18.27
C LYS A 187 -17.74 -8.47 -17.77
N ILE A 188 -16.53 -9.01 -17.56
CA ILE A 188 -15.38 -8.29 -16.99
C ILE A 188 -15.78 -7.67 -15.64
N GLU A 189 -16.37 -8.47 -14.76
CA GLU A 189 -16.84 -8.03 -13.44
C GLU A 189 -16.92 -9.21 -12.47
N PHE A 190 -16.94 -8.90 -11.17
CA PHE A 190 -17.28 -9.90 -10.16
C PHE A 190 -18.79 -10.00 -10.02
N VAL A 191 -19.32 -11.20 -10.20
CA VAL A 191 -20.75 -11.50 -10.05
C VAL A 191 -20.98 -12.35 -8.79
N ALA A 192 -22.15 -12.17 -8.17
CA ALA A 192 -22.53 -12.98 -7.02
C ALA A 192 -22.54 -14.47 -7.40
N LYS A 193 -21.85 -15.29 -6.61
CA LYS A 193 -21.85 -16.74 -6.76
C LYS A 193 -23.23 -17.24 -6.34
N LYS A 194 -23.99 -17.79 -7.29
CA LYS A 194 -25.24 -18.50 -7.02
C LYS A 194 -24.99 -19.75 -6.17
#